data_AF-A0A7S1YL35-F1
#
_entry.id   AF-A0A7S1YL35-F1
#
_cell.length_a   1.000
_cell.length_b   1.000
_cell.length_c   1.000
_cell.angle_alpha   90.00
_cell.angle_beta   90.00
_cell.angle_gamma   90.00
#
_symmetry.space_group_name_H-M   'P 1'
#
loop_
_entity.id
_entity.type
_entity.pdbx_description
1 polymer ?
#
loop_
_entity_poly.entity_id
_entity_poly.type
_entity_poly.pdbx_seq_one_letter_code
_entity_poly.pdbx_strand_id
1 'polypeptide(L)'
;TSQLMITRHCEKEKNVKVDGGKVKATDMFGNRHCSIKGKARSEYISTLFAEPVQYKDSLDESEEHATSETSIKPQFTPPLKLYALSEARYKHQTKDHKNFREVETLIPTATKFHLTVDQRYGVRDEG
;
A
#
# COMPACT_ATOMS: atom_id res chain seq x y z
N THR A 1 -22.05 -0.34 -9.77
CA THR A 1 -21.79 -0.38 -8.31
C THR A 1 -20.33 -0.08 -8.07
N SER A 2 -19.99 0.83 -7.16
CA SER A 2 -18.61 1.13 -6.77
C SER A 2 -18.17 0.20 -5.64
N GLN A 3 -16.92 -0.32 -5.71
CA GLN A 3 -16.31 -1.15 -4.66
C GLN A 3 -15.28 -0.31 -3.89
N LEU A 4 -15.28 -0.43 -2.55
CA LEU A 4 -14.31 0.22 -1.66
C LEU A 4 -13.51 -0.86 -0.93
N MET A 5 -12.19 -0.81 -1.05
CA MET A 5 -11.27 -1.68 -0.30
C MET A 5 -10.53 -0.83 0.73
N ILE A 6 -10.67 -1.17 2.00
CA ILE A 6 -9.96 -0.54 3.11
C ILE A 6 -8.82 -1.45 3.53
N THR A 7 -7.59 -0.96 3.47
CA THR A 7 -6.41 -1.72 3.87
C THR A 7 -5.75 -1.09 5.08
N ARG A 8 -5.18 -1.93 5.94
CA ARG A 8 -4.35 -1.45 7.05
C ARG A 8 -2.95 -1.19 6.54
N HIS A 9 -2.29 -0.18 7.10
CA HIS A 9 -0.86 0.05 6.91
C HIS A 9 -0.03 -1.23 7.11
N CYS A 10 1.07 -1.34 6.35
CA CYS A 10 2.05 -2.41 6.43
C CYS A 10 2.62 -2.57 7.85
N GLU A 11 3.18 -3.75 8.13
CA GLU A 11 4.01 -3.96 9.30
C GLU A 11 5.19 -2.98 9.29
N LYS A 12 5.46 -2.32 10.42
CA LYS A 12 6.52 -1.33 10.55
C LYS A 12 7.69 -1.88 11.34
N GLU A 13 8.89 -1.36 11.08
CA GLU A 13 10.09 -1.77 11.82
C GLU A 13 9.90 -1.65 13.34
N LYS A 14 10.45 -2.64 14.06
CA LYS A 14 10.39 -2.68 15.52
C LYS A 14 11.34 -1.64 16.11
N ASN A 15 11.11 -1.29 17.38
CA ASN A 15 12.00 -0.36 18.07
C ASN A 15 13.42 -0.93 18.12
N VAL A 16 14.40 -0.10 17.80
CA VAL A 16 15.83 -0.43 17.92
C VAL A 16 16.25 -0.16 19.36
N LYS A 17 17.07 -1.04 19.93
CA LYS A 17 17.71 -0.77 21.22
C LYS A 17 18.90 0.14 20.99
N VAL A 18 18.92 1.29 21.64
CA VAL A 18 20.06 2.23 21.65
C VAL A 18 20.32 2.58 23.11
N ASP A 19 21.56 2.38 23.57
CA ASP A 19 22.08 2.66 24.92
C ASP A 19 21.02 2.80 26.04
N GLY A 20 20.53 1.65 26.53
CA GLY A 20 19.62 1.57 27.68
C GLY A 20 18.13 1.83 27.37
N GLY A 21 17.77 2.21 26.14
CA GLY A 21 16.39 2.51 25.74
C GLY A 21 15.92 1.83 24.44
N LYS A 22 14.59 1.76 24.24
CA LYS A 22 13.98 1.34 22.97
C LYS A 22 13.53 2.58 22.19
N VAL A 23 14.17 2.87 21.07
CA VAL A 23 13.83 4.00 20.18
C VAL A 23 13.05 3.48 18.97
N LYS A 24 12.04 4.23 18.49
CA LYS A 24 11.33 3.86 17.27
C LYS A 24 12.27 4.00 16.06
N ALA A 25 12.32 3.00 15.19
CA ALA A 25 13.00 3.11 13.90
C ALA A 25 12.23 4.11 13.02
N THR A 26 12.76 5.32 12.87
CA THR A 26 12.18 6.39 12.05
C THR A 26 13.23 7.05 11.17
N ASP A 27 12.82 7.63 10.04
CA ASP A 27 13.68 8.51 9.24
C ASP A 27 13.94 9.86 9.91
N MET A 28 14.70 10.71 9.20
CA MET A 28 15.02 12.10 9.62
C MET A 28 13.77 12.98 9.81
N PHE A 29 12.63 12.61 9.22
CA PHE A 29 11.36 13.34 9.34
C PHE A 29 10.46 12.75 10.45
N GLY A 30 10.86 11.64 11.07
CA GLY A 30 10.12 10.94 12.11
C GLY A 30 9.10 9.93 11.59
N ASN A 31 9.20 9.53 10.32
CA ASN A 31 8.30 8.56 9.69
C ASN A 31 8.77 7.14 9.94
N ARG A 32 7.81 6.23 10.11
CA ARG A 32 8.09 4.79 10.24
C ARG A 32 7.91 4.13 8.88
N HIS A 33 8.94 3.41 8.45
CA HIS A 33 8.93 2.63 7.21
C HIS A 33 8.38 1.22 7.42
N CYS A 34 7.82 0.64 6.36
CA CYS A 34 7.47 -0.78 6.32
C CYS A 34 8.70 -1.61 6.67
N SER A 35 8.53 -2.64 7.50
CA SER A 35 9.55 -3.66 7.66
C SER A 35 9.70 -4.47 6.38
N ILE A 36 10.76 -5.28 6.27
CA ILE A 36 10.94 -6.20 5.14
C ILE A 36 9.69 -7.07 4.92
N LYS A 37 9.12 -7.61 6.02
CA LYS A 37 7.86 -8.38 5.97
C LYS A 37 6.67 -7.53 5.56
N GLY A 38 6.59 -6.29 6.06
CA GLY A 38 5.55 -5.35 5.68
C GLY A 38 5.58 -5.01 4.19
N LYS A 39 6.78 -4.81 3.63
CA LYS A 39 7.02 -4.54 2.21
C LYS A 39 6.58 -5.72 1.33
N ALA A 40 7.03 -6.93 1.65
CA ALA A 40 6.64 -8.14 0.92
C ALA A 40 5.11 -8.34 0.92
N ARG A 41 4.44 -8.04 2.04
CA ARG A 41 2.96 -8.09 2.12
C ARG A 41 2.29 -7.01 1.27
N SER A 42 2.82 -5.79 1.23
CA SER A 42 2.27 -4.76 0.34
C SER A 42 2.43 -5.10 -1.14
N GLU A 43 3.53 -5.76 -1.52
CA GLU A 43 3.73 -6.29 -2.87
C GLU A 43 2.73 -7.41 -3.17
N TYR A 44 2.47 -8.31 -2.23
CA TYR A 44 1.44 -9.34 -2.40
C TYR A 44 0.03 -8.75 -2.57
N ILE A 45 -0.32 -7.65 -1.89
CA ILE A 45 -1.63 -7.01 -2.08
C ILE A 45 -1.84 -6.58 -3.54
N SER A 46 -0.79 -6.10 -4.22
CA SER A 46 -0.92 -5.65 -5.61
C SER A 46 -1.19 -6.80 -6.60
N THR A 47 -0.84 -8.04 -6.23
CA THR A 47 -1.10 -9.24 -7.05
C THR A 47 -2.54 -9.74 -6.93
N LEU A 48 -3.30 -9.29 -5.92
CA LEU A 48 -4.70 -9.67 -5.75
C LEU A 48 -5.63 -9.02 -6.79
N PHE A 49 -5.17 -7.96 -7.45
CA PHE A 49 -5.91 -7.22 -8.46
C PHE A 49 -5.60 -7.72 -9.86
N ALA A 50 -6.61 -7.70 -10.72
CA ALA A 50 -6.46 -8.11 -12.12
C ALA A 50 -5.43 -7.28 -12.84
N GLU A 51 -4.73 -7.89 -13.79
CA GLU A 51 -3.82 -7.12 -14.63
C GLU A 51 -4.61 -6.03 -15.37
N PRO A 52 -4.04 -4.83 -15.52
CA PRO A 52 -4.66 -3.81 -16.34
C PRO A 52 -4.80 -4.39 -17.75
N VAL A 53 -6.01 -4.34 -18.30
CA VAL A 53 -6.25 -4.77 -19.69
C VAL A 53 -5.43 -3.84 -20.58
N GLN A 54 -4.22 -4.27 -20.94
CA GLN A 54 -3.45 -3.59 -21.96
C GLN A 54 -4.15 -3.90 -23.27
N TYR A 55 -4.86 -2.91 -23.84
CA TYR A 55 -5.22 -2.92 -25.25
C TYR A 55 -3.91 -2.85 -26.04
N LYS A 56 -3.27 -4.00 -26.24
CA LYS A 56 -2.34 -4.18 -27.35
C LYS A 56 -3.19 -4.56 -28.55
N ASP A 57 -3.39 -3.59 -29.44
CA ASP A 57 -3.66 -3.85 -30.84
C ASP A 57 -2.53 -4.73 -31.38
N SER A 58 -2.74 -6.04 -31.39
CA SER A 58 -1.95 -6.96 -32.20
C SER A 58 -2.69 -8.30 -32.25
N LEU A 59 -3.45 -8.45 -33.33
CA LEU A 59 -3.60 -9.70 -34.05
C LEU A 59 -2.22 -10.38 -34.12
N ASP A 60 -2.01 -11.46 -33.38
CA ASP A 60 -1.42 -12.66 -33.95
C ASP A 60 -1.56 -13.85 -33.00
N GLU A 61 -1.99 -14.95 -33.61
CA GLU A 61 -2.12 -16.26 -33.00
C GLU A 61 -0.74 -16.82 -32.71
N SER A 62 -0.38 -16.97 -31.45
CA SER A 62 0.53 -18.04 -31.05
C SER A 62 0.32 -18.37 -29.57
N GLU A 63 -0.46 -19.42 -29.34
CA GLU A 63 -0.33 -20.24 -28.15
C GLU A 63 1.12 -20.71 -28.05
N GLU A 64 1.84 -20.35 -26.98
CA GLU A 64 2.81 -21.26 -26.35
C GLU A 64 3.36 -20.71 -25.03
N HIS A 65 3.40 -21.60 -24.04
CA HIS A 65 4.13 -21.54 -22.77
C HIS A 65 3.63 -20.59 -21.67
N ALA A 66 2.53 -20.96 -21.02
CA ALA A 66 2.31 -20.64 -19.62
C ALA A 66 2.87 -21.77 -18.73
N THR A 67 4.07 -21.56 -18.20
CA THR A 67 4.61 -22.39 -17.12
C THR A 67 3.68 -22.35 -15.92
N SER A 68 3.36 -23.54 -15.42
CA SER A 68 2.55 -23.84 -14.24
C SER A 68 3.16 -23.24 -12.96
N GLU A 69 2.91 -21.96 -12.71
CA GLU A 69 2.79 -21.44 -11.35
C GLU A 69 1.30 -21.22 -11.09
N THR A 70 0.84 -21.66 -9.93
CA THR A 70 -0.56 -21.68 -9.50
C THR A 70 -1.22 -20.34 -9.84
N SER A 71 -1.96 -20.30 -10.94
CA SER A 71 -2.64 -19.11 -11.43
C SER A 71 -3.77 -18.78 -10.46
N ILE A 72 -3.44 -18.08 -9.38
CA ILE A 72 -4.43 -17.44 -8.52
C ILE A 72 -5.01 -16.36 -9.41
N LYS A 73 -6.15 -16.66 -10.05
CA LYS A 73 -6.90 -15.63 -10.77
C LYS A 73 -7.07 -14.45 -9.81
N PRO A 74 -6.66 -13.24 -10.21
CA PRO A 74 -6.80 -12.08 -9.35
C PRO A 74 -8.27 -11.93 -8.94
N GLN A 75 -8.50 -11.85 -7.64
CA GLN A 75 -9.85 -11.88 -7.07
C GLN A 75 -10.59 -10.54 -7.24
N PHE A 76 -9.86 -9.45 -7.46
CA PHE A 76 -10.42 -8.10 -7.46
C PHE A 76 -10.16 -7.36 -8.77
N THR A 77 -11.10 -6.50 -9.16
CA THR A 77 -10.90 -5.57 -10.27
C THR A 77 -9.82 -4.54 -9.92
N PRO A 78 -9.06 -4.02 -10.90
CA PRO A 78 -8.06 -2.99 -10.65
C PRO A 78 -8.66 -1.79 -9.92
N PRO A 79 -7.95 -1.21 -8.93
CA PRO A 79 -8.40 0.02 -8.29
C PRO A 79 -8.37 1.17 -9.30
N LEU A 80 -9.32 2.10 -9.20
CA LEU A 80 -9.35 3.32 -10.02
C LEU A 80 -8.71 4.52 -9.31
N LYS A 81 -8.70 4.49 -7.97
CA LYS A 81 -8.17 5.55 -7.11
C LYS A 81 -7.60 4.93 -5.85
N LEU A 82 -6.52 5.51 -5.34
CA LEU A 82 -5.89 5.12 -4.09
C LEU A 82 -5.90 6.31 -3.13
N TYR A 83 -6.32 6.06 -1.89
CA TYR A 83 -6.36 7.06 -0.83
C TYR A 83 -5.48 6.60 0.31
N ALA A 84 -4.62 7.48 0.82
CA ALA A 84 -3.84 7.24 2.03
C ALA A 84 -4.35 8.18 3.12
N LEU A 85 -4.68 7.63 4.29
CA LEU A 85 -5.00 8.45 5.46
C LEU A 85 -3.68 9.03 5.97
N SER A 86 -3.35 10.24 5.51
CA SER A 86 -2.09 10.89 5.88
C SER A 86 -2.24 12.02 6.91
N GLU A 87 -3.48 12.45 7.18
CA GLU A 87 -3.71 13.54 8.13
C GLU A 87 -3.65 13.12 9.60
N ALA A 88 -3.58 14.12 10.48
CA ALA A 88 -3.56 13.99 11.93
C ALA A 88 -4.83 13.27 12.44
N ARG A 89 -4.75 11.99 12.83
CA ARG A 89 -5.71 11.41 13.79
C ARG A 89 -5.82 12.35 14.99
N TYR A 90 -7.02 12.41 15.57
CA TYR A 90 -7.30 13.14 16.82
C TYR A 90 -6.10 13.11 17.77
N LYS A 91 -5.61 14.30 18.16
CA LYS A 91 -4.46 14.47 19.07
C LYS A 91 -4.79 13.77 20.39
N HIS A 92 -4.21 12.60 20.59
CA HIS A 92 -4.30 11.92 21.87
C HIS A 92 -3.41 12.65 22.88
N GLN A 93 -3.93 12.99 24.06
CA GLN A 93 -3.24 13.80 25.08
C GLN A 93 -1.84 13.28 25.46
N THR A 94 -1.57 12.00 25.23
CA THR A 94 -0.34 11.31 25.62
C THR A 94 0.46 10.72 24.46
N LYS A 95 -0.03 10.80 23.22
CA LYS A 95 0.61 10.16 22.07
C LYS A 95 0.61 11.08 20.86
N ASP A 96 1.79 11.60 20.55
CA ASP A 96 2.01 12.33 19.32
C ASP A 96 2.19 11.32 18.17
N HIS A 97 1.22 11.28 17.27
CA HIS A 97 1.23 10.39 16.12
C HIS A 97 1.58 11.20 14.86
N LYS A 98 2.85 11.17 14.45
CA LYS A 98 3.25 11.59 13.09
C LYS A 98 2.69 10.55 12.08
N ASN A 99 1.89 11.02 11.12
CA ASN A 99 0.88 10.20 10.42
C ASN A 99 1.14 9.90 8.94
N PHE A 100 2.38 9.99 8.47
CA PHE A 100 2.70 9.57 7.09
C PHE A 100 2.86 8.04 6.95
N ARG A 101 2.05 7.25 7.67
CA ARG A 101 2.31 5.81 7.90
C ARG A 101 1.87 4.89 6.75
N GLU A 102 1.02 5.35 5.86
CA GLU A 102 0.18 4.46 5.05
C GLU A 102 0.57 4.42 3.57
N VAL A 103 1.22 5.48 3.06
CA VAL A 103 1.54 5.62 1.62
C VAL A 103 2.36 4.44 1.11
N GLU A 104 3.38 4.01 1.86
CA GLU A 104 4.26 2.90 1.46
C GLU A 104 3.52 1.58 1.21
N THR A 105 2.41 1.36 1.91
CA THR A 105 1.62 0.13 1.74
C THR A 105 0.95 0.11 0.37
N LEU A 106 0.66 1.29 -0.17
CA LEU A 106 -0.02 1.46 -1.45
C LEU A 106 0.96 1.63 -2.61
N ILE A 107 2.23 1.96 -2.37
CA ILE A 107 3.24 2.19 -3.42
C ILE A 107 3.27 1.03 -4.44
N PRO A 108 3.33 -0.26 -4.07
CA PRO A 108 3.38 -1.34 -5.06
C PRO A 108 2.13 -1.36 -5.96
N THR A 109 0.96 -1.09 -5.40
CA THR A 109 -0.30 -1.03 -6.15
C THR A 109 -0.36 0.22 -7.03
N ALA A 110 0.06 1.36 -6.50
CA ALA A 110 0.15 2.62 -7.23
C ALA A 110 1.07 2.52 -8.45
N THR A 111 2.25 1.91 -8.27
CA THR A 111 3.22 1.68 -9.34
C THR A 111 2.68 0.71 -10.40
N LYS A 112 2.08 -0.42 -9.98
CA LYS A 112 1.54 -1.43 -10.90
C LYS A 112 0.45 -0.88 -11.81
N PHE A 113 -0.42 -0.04 -11.28
CA PHE A 113 -1.58 0.51 -12.01
C PHE A 113 -1.39 1.95 -12.47
N HIS A 114 -0.19 2.51 -12.32
CA HIS A 114 0.14 3.90 -12.65
C HIS A 114 -0.83 4.93 -12.02
N LEU A 115 -1.24 4.67 -10.77
CA LEU A 115 -2.16 5.52 -10.03
C LEU A 115 -1.40 6.47 -9.12
N THR A 116 -1.94 7.67 -8.93
CA THR A 116 -1.51 8.56 -7.86
C THR A 116 -2.20 8.19 -6.55
N VAL A 117 -1.48 8.31 -5.43
CA VAL A 117 -2.03 8.14 -4.10
C VAL A 117 -2.51 9.50 -3.61
N ASP A 118 -3.82 9.68 -3.41
CA ASP A 118 -4.35 10.87 -2.78
C ASP A 118 -4.09 10.80 -1.28
N GLN A 119 -3.14 11.63 -0.83
CA GLN A 119 -2.73 11.70 0.56
C GLN A 119 -3.66 12.60 1.39
N ARG A 120 -4.54 13.39 0.76
CA ARG A 120 -5.39 14.38 1.45
C ARG A 120 -6.69 13.80 2.01
N TYR A 121 -6.90 12.48 1.89
CA TYR A 121 -8.12 11.85 2.37
C TYR A 121 -8.10 11.73 3.90
N GLY A 122 -9.18 12.17 4.54
CA GLY A 122 -9.34 12.21 6.00
C GLY A 122 -9.43 13.60 6.63
N VAL A 123 -9.53 14.68 5.82
CA VAL A 123 -9.24 16.03 6.33
C VAL A 123 -10.40 16.81 6.93
N ARG A 124 -11.67 16.61 6.57
CA ARG A 124 -12.78 17.42 7.15
C ARG A 124 -14.17 16.79 7.24
N ASP A 125 -14.37 15.58 6.72
CA ASP A 125 -15.72 15.00 6.61
C ASP A 125 -16.08 13.99 7.70
N GLU A 126 -15.19 13.75 8.67
CA GLU A 126 -15.53 13.02 9.90
C GLU A 126 -15.61 13.98 11.09
N GLY A 127 -16.79 14.61 11.22
CA GLY A 127 -17.43 15.12 12.45
C GLY A 127 -16.56 15.77 13.53
#